data_AF-A0AA97EWW5-F1
#
_entry.id   AF-A0AA97EWW5-F1
#
_cell.length_a   1.000
_cell.length_b   1.000
_cell.length_c   1.000
_cell.angle_alpha   90.00
_cell.angle_beta   90.00
_cell.angle_gamma   90.00
#
_symmetry.space_group_name_H-M   'P 1'
#
loop_
_entity.id
_entity.type
_entity.pdbx_description
1 polymer ?
#
loop_
_entity_poly.entity_id
_entity_poly.type
_entity_poly.pdbx_seq_one_letter_code
_entity_poly.pdbx_strand_id
1 'polypeptide(L)'
;MTNSNETIEKHKIAASMKRWTDCKDIIFLITKLGTVVWCIHIIMTNLVLMADKNPEAISSIATVVQSLSISNIVLYIVAATSVGYGYFERKGKKRAIEKMASYQYQLEKLDPHRGTSALTSQGDTPKPSKKKRGTR
;
A
#
# COMPACT_ATOMS: atom_id res chain seq x y z
N MET A 1 -5.36 -38.17 -14.39
CA MET A 1 -5.35 -37.97 -12.92
C MET A 1 -4.02 -37.33 -12.54
N THR A 2 -3.91 -36.03 -12.67
CA THR A 2 -2.71 -35.27 -12.27
C THR A 2 -2.76 -35.01 -10.77
N ASN A 3 -1.67 -35.37 -10.10
CA ASN A 3 -1.47 -35.52 -8.66
C ASN A 3 -2.04 -34.35 -7.82
N SER A 4 -3.00 -34.65 -6.94
CA SER A 4 -3.45 -33.77 -5.86
C SER A 4 -2.31 -33.31 -4.94
N ASN A 5 -1.23 -34.08 -4.84
CA ASN A 5 -0.03 -33.70 -4.09
C ASN A 5 0.73 -32.54 -4.75
N GLU A 6 0.77 -32.49 -6.08
CA GLU A 6 1.50 -31.46 -6.82
C GLU A 6 0.80 -30.08 -6.71
N THR A 7 -0.52 -30.06 -6.59
CA THR A 7 -1.28 -28.83 -6.36
C THR A 7 -1.10 -28.32 -4.92
N ILE A 8 -1.09 -29.21 -3.92
CA ILE A 8 -0.86 -28.85 -2.50
C ILE A 8 0.53 -28.25 -2.30
N GLU A 9 1.57 -28.80 -2.93
CA GLU A 9 2.92 -28.25 -2.85
C GLU A 9 3.02 -26.87 -3.51
N LYS A 10 2.42 -26.68 -4.69
CA LYS A 10 2.34 -25.37 -5.35
C LYS A 10 1.63 -24.33 -4.48
N HIS A 11 0.56 -24.72 -3.79
CA HIS A 11 -0.14 -23.82 -2.86
C HIS A 11 0.68 -23.48 -1.60
N LYS A 12 1.44 -24.43 -1.05
CA LYS A 12 2.38 -24.17 0.07
C LYS A 12 3.51 -23.23 -0.33
N ILE A 13 4.07 -23.41 -1.52
CA ILE A 13 5.12 -22.57 -2.10
C ILE A 13 4.59 -21.15 -2.38
N ALA A 14 3.36 -21.02 -2.87
CA ALA A 14 2.73 -19.71 -3.07
C ALA A 14 2.44 -18.99 -1.73
N ALA A 15 2.04 -19.73 -0.68
CA ALA A 15 1.79 -19.16 0.64
C ALA A 15 3.09 -18.72 1.35
N SER A 16 4.18 -19.45 1.19
CA SER A 16 5.49 -19.08 1.74
C SER A 16 6.09 -17.87 1.02
N MET A 17 5.96 -17.77 -0.30
CA MET A 17 6.38 -16.60 -1.07
C MET A 17 5.61 -15.33 -0.66
N LYS A 18 4.31 -15.44 -0.41
CA LYS A 18 3.48 -14.30 0.04
C LYS A 18 3.93 -13.76 1.41
N ARG A 19 4.26 -14.65 2.35
CA ARG A 19 4.81 -14.25 3.66
C ARG A 19 6.16 -13.55 3.53
N TRP A 20 6.99 -13.97 2.58
CA TRP A 20 8.29 -13.38 2.31
C TRP A 20 8.19 -11.98 1.68
N THR A 21 7.22 -11.74 0.79
CA THR A 21 6.97 -10.40 0.26
C THR A 21 6.45 -9.46 1.33
N ASP A 22 5.50 -9.91 2.16
CA ASP A 22 4.92 -9.08 3.22
C ASP A 22 5.98 -8.70 4.29
N CYS A 23 6.87 -9.64 4.67
CA CYS A 23 7.99 -9.35 5.57
C CYS A 23 9.01 -8.37 4.97
N LYS A 24 9.35 -8.52 3.69
CA LYS A 24 10.30 -7.61 3.02
C LYS A 24 9.78 -6.18 3.00
N ASP A 25 8.48 -5.99 2.74
CA ASP A 25 7.88 -4.66 2.69
C ASP A 25 7.91 -3.97 4.06
N ILE A 26 7.64 -4.72 5.14
CA ILE A 26 7.74 -4.21 6.52
C ILE A 26 9.19 -3.84 6.86
N ILE A 27 10.15 -4.71 6.54
CA ILE A 27 11.57 -4.45 6.79
C ILE A 27 12.02 -3.20 6.03
N PHE A 28 11.70 -3.09 4.73
CA PHE A 28 12.03 -1.91 3.94
C PHE A 28 11.41 -0.63 4.49
N LEU A 29 10.18 -0.69 5.02
CA LEU A 29 9.52 0.46 5.63
C LEU A 29 10.23 0.89 6.93
N ILE A 30 10.57 -0.05 7.80
CA ILE A 30 11.34 0.20 9.02
C ILE A 30 12.73 0.75 8.66
N THR A 31 13.41 0.18 7.67
CA THR A 31 14.72 0.65 7.22
C THR A 31 14.62 2.08 6.68
N LYS A 32 13.61 2.40 5.86
CA LYS A 32 13.41 3.77 5.35
C LYS A 32 13.16 4.77 6.49
N LEU A 33 12.29 4.44 7.44
CA LEU A 33 12.04 5.28 8.61
C LEU A 33 13.31 5.45 9.47
N GLY A 34 14.03 4.35 9.72
CA GLY A 34 15.30 4.36 10.42
C GLY A 34 16.35 5.21 9.72
N THR A 35 16.40 5.18 8.38
CA THR A 35 17.33 6.01 7.59
C THR A 35 17.01 7.49 7.73
N VAL A 36 15.72 7.87 7.73
CA VAL A 36 15.30 9.27 7.93
C VAL A 36 15.69 9.76 9.33
N VAL A 37 15.42 8.96 10.36
CA VAL A 37 15.81 9.29 11.74
C VAL A 37 17.34 9.39 11.87
N TRP A 38 18.07 8.47 11.23
CA TRP A 38 19.52 8.48 11.20
C TRP A 38 20.09 9.74 10.52
N CYS A 39 19.51 10.15 9.39
CA CYS A 39 19.90 11.40 8.73
C CYS A 39 19.64 12.62 9.63
N ILE A 40 18.49 12.69 10.30
CA ILE A 40 18.19 13.77 11.25
C ILE A 40 19.22 13.78 12.38
N HIS A 41 19.56 12.62 12.92
CA HIS A 41 20.55 12.49 13.98
C HIS A 41 21.93 12.99 13.53
N ILE A 42 22.42 12.58 12.35
CA ILE A 42 23.69 13.08 11.81
C ILE A 42 23.68 14.59 11.65
N ILE A 43 22.60 15.16 11.10
CA ILE A 43 22.48 16.61 10.90
C ILE A 43 22.56 17.33 12.26
N MET A 44 21.82 16.87 13.26
CA MET A 44 21.82 17.46 14.60
C MET A 44 23.18 17.37 15.27
N THR A 45 23.85 16.21 15.20
CA THR A 45 25.19 16.02 15.79
C THR A 45 26.23 16.94 15.14
N ASN A 46 26.18 17.12 13.81
CA ASN A 46 27.08 18.05 13.12
C ASN A 46 26.77 19.52 13.45
N LEU A 47 25.49 19.86 13.62
CA LEU A 47 25.08 21.20 14.04
C LEU A 47 25.60 21.55 15.44
N VAL A 48 25.52 20.62 16.39
CA VAL A 48 26.05 20.80 17.75
C VAL A 48 27.57 21.00 17.70
N LEU A 49 28.27 20.21 16.89
CA LEU A 49 29.73 20.32 16.75
C LEU A 49 30.17 21.64 16.09
N MET A 50 29.34 22.21 15.21
CA MET A 50 29.53 23.55 14.65
C MET A 50 29.21 24.67 15.65
N ALA A 51 28.16 24.48 16.46
CA ALA A 51 27.76 25.40 17.52
C ALA A 51 28.87 25.57 18.58
N ASP A 52 29.50 24.47 19.00
CA ASP A 52 30.62 24.49 19.96
C ASP A 52 31.84 25.28 19.44
N LYS A 53 32.03 25.33 18.11
CA LYS A 53 33.16 26.04 17.49
C LYS A 53 32.88 27.51 17.20
N ASN A 54 31.61 27.90 17.06
CA ASN A 54 31.20 29.27 16.75
C ASN A 54 29.91 29.62 17.53
N PRO A 55 30.04 30.08 18.79
CA PRO A 55 28.90 30.35 19.66
C PRO A 55 27.97 31.45 19.12
N GLU A 56 28.48 32.38 18.31
CA GLU A 56 27.67 33.43 17.66
C GLU A 56 26.72 32.87 16.58
N ALA A 57 27.10 31.78 15.92
CA ALA A 57 26.31 31.16 14.85
C ALA A 57 25.14 30.31 15.39
N ILE A 58 25.10 30.04 16.70
CA ILE A 58 24.10 29.18 17.35
C ILE A 58 22.69 29.73 17.15
N SER A 59 22.49 31.05 17.25
CA SER A 59 21.15 31.64 17.11
C SER A 59 20.59 31.45 15.69
N SER A 60 21.42 31.68 14.67
CA SER A 60 21.07 31.44 13.26
C SER A 60 20.76 29.97 12.97
N ILE A 61 21.54 29.05 13.54
CA ILE A 61 21.33 27.61 13.42
C ILE A 61 20.00 27.19 14.07
N ALA A 62 19.72 27.68 15.28
CA ALA A 62 18.48 27.39 15.99
C ALA A 62 17.24 27.87 15.22
N THR A 63 17.34 29.03 14.56
CA THR A 63 16.25 29.58 13.73
C THR A 63 15.96 28.71 12.51
N VAL A 64 17.00 28.16 11.89
CA VAL A 64 16.87 27.22 10.76
C VAL A 64 16.27 25.90 11.25
N VAL A 65 16.68 25.37 12.39
CA VAL A 65 16.11 24.14 12.98
C VAL A 65 14.63 24.33 13.36
N GLN A 66 14.26 25.48 13.92
CA GLN A 66 12.85 25.79 14.20
C GLN A 66 12.02 25.92 12.92
N SER A 67 12.59 26.53 11.88
CA SER A 67 11.93 26.67 10.58
C SER A 67 11.83 25.33 9.85
N LEU A 68 12.81 24.44 10.06
CA LEU A 68 12.80 23.08 9.56
C LEU A 68 11.79 22.28 10.40
N SER A 69 10.53 22.33 10.00
CA SER A 69 9.47 21.51 10.59
C SER A 69 9.68 20.03 10.22
N ILE A 70 10.69 19.39 10.80
CA ILE A 70 11.07 17.99 10.57
C ILE A 70 9.85 17.08 10.75
N SER A 71 9.00 17.40 11.72
CA SER A 71 7.72 16.72 11.94
C SER A 71 6.83 16.73 10.69
N ASN A 72 6.71 17.86 9.99
CA ASN A 72 5.93 17.97 8.75
C ASN A 72 6.55 17.14 7.62
N ILE A 73 7.88 17.14 7.48
CA ILE A 73 8.58 16.34 6.46
C ILE A 73 8.33 14.85 6.69
N VAL A 74 8.48 14.39 7.92
CA VAL A 74 8.21 12.98 8.29
C VAL A 74 6.73 12.64 8.04
N LEU A 75 5.82 13.53 8.42
CA LEU A 75 4.39 13.34 8.18
C LEU A 75 4.07 13.19 6.70
N TYR A 76 4.65 14.01 5.82
CA TYR A 76 4.44 13.89 4.37
C TYR A 76 4.96 12.57 3.80
N ILE A 77 6.10 12.08 4.28
CA ILE A 77 6.65 10.79 3.84
C ILE A 77 5.74 9.64 4.27
N VAL A 78 5.27 9.65 5.53
CA VAL A 78 4.34 8.64 6.05
C VAL A 78 2.98 8.71 5.34
N ALA A 79 2.47 9.90 5.07
CA ALA A 79 1.23 10.10 4.33
C ALA A 79 1.36 9.57 2.89
N ALA A 80 2.45 9.88 2.19
CA ALA A 80 2.66 9.41 0.82
C ALA A 80 2.76 7.88 0.75
N THR A 81 3.49 7.26 1.67
CA THR A 81 3.66 5.80 1.71
C THR A 81 2.37 5.07 2.09
N SER A 82 1.63 5.56 3.08
CA SER A 82 0.34 4.97 3.50
C SER A 82 -0.73 5.08 2.41
N VAL A 83 -0.85 6.23 1.74
CA VAL A 83 -1.77 6.42 0.61
C VAL A 83 -1.38 5.51 -0.56
N GLY A 84 -0.09 5.43 -0.88
CA GLY A 84 0.41 4.53 -1.91
C GLY A 84 0.07 3.07 -1.63
N TYR A 85 0.37 2.60 -0.41
CA TYR A 85 0.07 1.24 0.02
C TYR A 85 -1.44 0.92 -0.07
N GLY A 86 -2.29 1.79 0.48
CA GLY A 86 -3.74 1.61 0.42
C GLY A 86 -4.29 1.57 -1.01
N TYR A 87 -3.70 2.34 -1.92
CA TYR A 87 -4.08 2.31 -3.33
C TYR A 87 -3.68 0.99 -4.02
N PHE A 88 -2.47 0.48 -3.76
CA PHE A 88 -2.02 -0.82 -4.29
C PHE A 88 -2.85 -1.98 -3.73
N GLU A 89 -3.15 -1.97 -2.42
CA GLU A 89 -3.95 -3.00 -1.78
C GLU A 89 -5.38 -3.03 -2.36
N ARG A 90 -6.01 -1.87 -2.56
CA ARG A 90 -7.32 -1.75 -3.21
C ARG A 90 -7.31 -2.33 -4.63
N LYS A 91 -6.28 -2.02 -5.43
CA LYS A 91 -6.14 -2.59 -6.78
C LYS A 91 -5.94 -4.11 -6.75
N GLY A 92 -5.13 -4.61 -5.81
CA GLY A 92 -4.90 -6.04 -5.62
C GLY A 92 -6.19 -6.79 -5.29
N LYS A 93 -6.98 -6.27 -4.34
CA LYS A 93 -8.28 -6.84 -3.96
C LYS A 93 -9.26 -6.86 -5.14
N LYS A 94 -9.38 -5.77 -5.91
CA LYS A 94 -10.24 -5.75 -7.11
C LYS A 94 -9.85 -6.83 -8.14
N ARG A 95 -8.55 -7.00 -8.40
CA ARG A 95 -8.05 -8.06 -9.31
C ARG A 95 -8.37 -9.47 -8.81
N ALA A 96 -8.29 -9.70 -7.50
CA ALA A 96 -8.61 -10.99 -6.91
C ALA A 96 -10.11 -11.30 -7.04
N ILE A 97 -10.97 -10.32 -6.75
CA ILE A 97 -12.43 -10.43 -6.91
C ILE A 97 -12.78 -10.72 -8.37
N GLU A 98 -12.18 -10.00 -9.31
CA GLU A 98 -12.42 -10.18 -10.75
C GLU A 98 -12.06 -11.58 -11.23
N LYS A 99 -10.90 -12.11 -10.80
CA LYS A 99 -10.51 -13.49 -11.11
C LYS A 99 -11.50 -14.48 -10.50
N MET A 100 -11.87 -14.31 -9.23
CA MET A 100 -12.81 -15.20 -8.56
C MET A 100 -14.19 -15.19 -9.24
N ALA A 101 -14.70 -14.01 -9.59
CA ALA A 101 -15.95 -13.86 -10.33
C ALA A 101 -15.89 -14.55 -11.70
N SER A 102 -14.76 -14.47 -12.41
CA SER A 102 -14.58 -15.15 -13.70
C SER A 102 -14.58 -16.67 -13.58
N TYR A 103 -13.99 -17.23 -12.52
CA TYR A 103 -14.01 -18.67 -12.25
C TYR A 103 -15.40 -19.15 -11.84
N GLN A 104 -16.05 -18.43 -10.93
CA GLN A 104 -17.41 -18.72 -10.50
C GLN A 104 -18.38 -18.71 -11.69
N TYR A 105 -18.26 -17.72 -12.59
CA TYR A 105 -19.05 -17.65 -13.81
C TYR A 105 -18.85 -18.86 -14.72
N GLN A 106 -17.62 -19.37 -14.85
CA GLN A 106 -17.34 -20.55 -15.66
C GLN A 106 -17.91 -21.82 -15.04
N LEU A 107 -17.84 -21.98 -13.71
CA LEU A 107 -18.38 -23.12 -12.96
C LEU A 107 -19.91 -23.15 -12.97
N GLU A 108 -20.56 -22.01 -12.74
CA GLU A 108 -22.02 -21.90 -12.60
C GLU A 108 -22.74 -21.69 -13.94
N LYS A 109 -22.01 -21.72 -15.08
CA LYS A 109 -22.59 -21.47 -16.40
C LYS A 109 -23.72 -22.46 -16.76
N LEU A 110 -23.68 -23.65 -16.19
CA LEU A 110 -24.62 -24.74 -16.46
C LEU A 110 -25.63 -24.98 -15.32
N ASP A 111 -25.61 -24.15 -14.26
CA ASP A 111 -26.50 -24.30 -13.10
C ASP A 111 -27.86 -23.61 -13.35
N PRO A 112 -28.99 -24.36 -13.33
CA PRO A 112 -30.33 -23.79 -13.48
C PRO A 112 -30.75 -22.83 -12.35
N HIS A 113 -30.12 -22.92 -11.17
CA HIS A 113 -30.48 -22.14 -9.98
C HIS A 113 -29.54 -20.96 -9.69
N ARG A 114 -28.78 -20.51 -10.68
CA ARG A 114 -27.84 -19.40 -10.52
C ARG A 114 -28.52 -18.11 -10.03
N GLY A 115 -28.26 -17.74 -8.79
CA GLY A 115 -28.63 -16.44 -8.21
C GLY A 115 -27.58 -15.38 -8.55
N THR A 116 -27.88 -14.45 -9.46
CA THR A 116 -26.95 -13.36 -9.76
C THR A 116 -27.09 -12.25 -8.71
N SER A 117 -26.05 -11.99 -7.92
CA SER A 117 -25.93 -10.69 -7.25
C SER A 117 -25.72 -9.63 -8.34
N ALA A 118 -26.51 -8.56 -8.37
CA ALA A 118 -26.43 -7.51 -9.40
C ALA A 118 -25.16 -6.63 -9.28
N LEU A 119 -24.07 -7.19 -8.75
CA LEU A 119 -22.77 -6.56 -8.62
C LEU A 119 -21.98 -6.70 -9.92
N THR A 120 -21.06 -5.76 -10.17
CA THR A 120 -20.11 -5.87 -11.27
C THR A 120 -19.13 -7.03 -11.04
N SER A 121 -18.40 -7.45 -12.08
CA SER A 121 -17.34 -8.49 -11.95
C SER A 121 -16.24 -8.12 -10.94
N GLN A 122 -16.12 -6.84 -10.59
CA GLN A 122 -15.18 -6.33 -9.59
C GLN A 122 -15.82 -6.17 -8.19
N GLY A 123 -17.09 -6.57 -8.01
CA GLY A 123 -17.82 -6.46 -6.74
C GLY A 123 -18.36 -5.06 -6.43
N ASP A 124 -18.22 -4.10 -7.34
CA ASP A 124 -18.80 -2.75 -7.17
C ASP A 124 -20.30 -2.75 -7.50
N THR A 125 -21.09 -1.94 -6.79
CA THR A 125 -22.49 -1.66 -7.13
C THR A 125 -22.56 -0.92 -8.47
N PRO A 126 -23.34 -1.39 -9.45
CA PRO A 126 -23.46 -0.71 -10.74
C PRO A 126 -24.00 0.70 -10.54
N LYS A 127 -23.36 1.69 -11.18
CA LYS A 127 -23.87 3.06 -11.17
C LYS A 127 -25.24 3.07 -11.86
N PRO A 128 -26.26 3.73 -11.29
CA PRO A 128 -27.57 3.83 -11.93
C PRO A 128 -27.37 4.45 -13.32
N SER A 129 -27.67 3.68 -14.38
CA SER A 129 -27.67 4.24 -15.72
C SER A 129 -28.74 5.33 -15.73
N LYS A 130 -28.36 6.56 -16.12
CA LYS A 130 -29.34 7.60 -16.43
C LYS A 130 -30.14 7.08 -17.61
N LYS A 131 -31.29 6.43 -17.36
CA LYS A 131 -32.28 6.13 -18.40
C LYS A 131 -32.52 7.44 -19.14
N LYS A 132 -32.06 7.53 -20.39
CA LYS A 132 -32.58 8.53 -21.32
C LYS A 132 -34.08 8.25 -21.37
N ARG A 133 -34.88 9.09 -20.72
CA ARG A 133 -36.34 9.12 -20.91
C ARG A 133 -36.54 9.24 -22.41
N GLY A 134 -37.07 8.19 -23.03
CA GLY A 134 -37.48 8.23 -24.43
C GLY A 134 -38.42 9.41 -24.61
N THR A 135 -38.02 10.34 -25.46
CA THR A 135 -38.93 11.27 -26.08
C THR A 135 -39.77 10.50 -27.09
N ARG A 136 -41.07 10.41 -26.77
CA ARG A 136 -42.25 10.13 -27.61
C ARG A 136 -42.20 8.91 -28.52
#